data_AF-A0A1F9TCX6-F1
#
_entry.id   AF-A0A1F9TCX6-F1
#
_cell.length_a   1.000
_cell.length_b   1.000
_cell.length_c   1.000
_cell.angle_alpha   90.00
_cell.angle_beta   90.00
_cell.angle_gamma   90.00
#
_symmetry.space_group_name_H-M   'P 1'
#
loop_
_entity.id
_entity.type
_entity.pdbx_description
1 polymer ?
#
loop_
_entity_poly.entity_id
_entity_poly.type
_entity_poly.pdbx_seq_one_letter_code
_entity_poly.pdbx_strand_id
1 'polypeptide(L)'
;MKYILIICALLAQPLAAADGAAELELRGYLSAWTQACAGASCQLPKPGERSRPVALRLALPSAPGEAAAAHASEKLLLPGGGELEVDLDFYAVCPYAGKAAAPAPCAGRYFQAQVSLSGPAGAFCAAALNADDFAPFPVLMCAGPGQAGLRYGVTLHRQPL
;
A
#
# COMPACT_ATOMS: atom_id res chain seq x y z
N MET A 1 -52.96 32.47 -37.71
CA MET A 1 -52.68 32.42 -36.25
C MET A 1 -52.71 30.97 -35.77
N LYS A 2 -51.54 30.35 -35.56
CA LYS A 2 -51.26 29.36 -34.50
C LYS A 2 -49.83 28.82 -34.67
N TYR A 3 -48.95 29.31 -33.81
CA TYR A 3 -47.59 28.81 -33.63
C TYR A 3 -47.65 27.52 -32.82
N ILE A 4 -47.00 26.46 -33.29
CA ILE A 4 -46.73 25.26 -32.49
C ILE A 4 -45.23 25.28 -32.19
N LEU A 5 -44.90 25.76 -30.99
CA LEU A 5 -43.57 25.69 -30.39
C LEU A 5 -43.31 24.24 -29.97
N ILE A 6 -42.33 23.58 -30.59
CA ILE A 6 -41.80 22.30 -30.14
C ILE A 6 -40.85 22.59 -28.99
N ILE A 7 -41.23 22.08 -27.81
CA ILE A 7 -40.54 22.24 -26.54
C ILE A 7 -39.24 21.43 -26.55
N CYS A 8 -38.10 22.13 -26.60
CA CYS A 8 -36.79 21.58 -26.22
C CYS A 8 -36.75 21.41 -24.70
N ALA A 9 -37.14 20.25 -24.19
CA ALA A 9 -36.95 19.90 -22.79
C ALA A 9 -36.51 18.44 -22.68
N LEU A 10 -35.22 18.16 -22.91
CA LEU A 10 -34.65 16.83 -22.70
C LEU A 10 -33.11 16.83 -22.59
N LEU A 11 -32.50 17.81 -21.92
CA LEU A 11 -31.08 17.75 -21.55
C LEU A 11 -30.83 18.45 -20.21
N ALA A 12 -31.39 17.91 -19.15
CA ALA A 12 -30.96 18.22 -17.78
C ALA A 12 -31.01 16.92 -16.97
N GLN A 13 -30.17 15.96 -17.35
CA GLN A 13 -29.82 14.91 -16.40
C GLN A 13 -29.01 15.59 -15.29
N PRO A 14 -29.39 15.43 -14.00
CA PRO A 14 -28.50 15.84 -12.93
C PRO A 14 -27.21 15.07 -13.14
N LEU A 15 -26.09 15.78 -13.27
CA LEU A 15 -24.78 15.20 -13.00
C LEU A 15 -24.90 14.58 -11.63
N ALA A 16 -25.03 13.25 -11.58
CA ALA A 16 -24.80 12.52 -10.35
C ALA A 16 -23.41 12.95 -9.91
N ALA A 17 -23.36 13.76 -8.85
CA ALA A 17 -22.11 14.06 -8.19
C ALA A 17 -21.51 12.70 -7.88
N ALA A 18 -20.43 12.35 -8.56
CA ALA A 18 -19.62 11.22 -8.16
C ALA A 18 -19.20 11.55 -6.73
N ASP A 19 -19.85 10.92 -5.76
CA ASP A 19 -19.49 11.01 -4.36
C ASP A 19 -18.05 10.49 -4.31
N GLY A 20 -17.10 11.42 -4.21
CA GLY A 20 -15.69 11.11 -4.40
C GLY A 20 -15.32 10.09 -3.34
N ALA A 21 -14.99 8.87 -3.77
CA ALA A 21 -14.56 7.82 -2.85
C ALA A 21 -13.47 8.40 -1.96
N ALA A 22 -13.65 8.30 -0.63
CA ALA A 22 -12.66 8.83 0.30
C ALA A 22 -11.30 8.20 -0.02
N GLU A 23 -10.23 8.99 -0.06
CA GLU A 23 -8.88 8.50 -0.32
C GLU A 23 -8.02 8.64 0.93
N LEU A 24 -7.21 7.62 1.21
CA LEU A 24 -6.13 7.68 2.19
C LEU A 24 -4.83 7.97 1.46
N GLU A 25 -4.16 9.04 1.86
CA GLU A 25 -2.80 9.30 1.38
C GLU A 25 -1.78 8.48 2.17
N LEU A 26 -0.92 7.76 1.45
CA LEU A 26 0.15 6.96 2.01
C LEU A 26 1.49 7.65 1.73
N ARG A 27 2.17 8.15 2.77
CA ARG A 27 3.41 8.92 2.65
C ARG A 27 4.46 8.37 3.61
N GLY A 28 5.51 7.80 3.06
CA GLY A 28 6.59 7.17 3.83
C GLY A 28 7.89 7.11 3.07
N TYR A 29 8.78 6.23 3.50
CA TYR A 29 10.02 5.97 2.78
C TYR A 29 10.51 4.54 2.97
N LEU A 30 11.29 4.07 2.00
CA LEU A 30 11.97 2.79 2.02
C LEU A 30 13.45 2.98 2.38
N SER A 31 14.01 1.99 3.08
CA SER A 31 15.46 1.85 3.22
C SER A 31 15.85 0.41 2.97
N ALA A 32 16.82 0.19 2.09
CA ALA A 32 17.38 -1.13 1.82
C ALA A 32 18.52 -1.44 2.80
N TRP A 33 18.73 -2.73 3.06
CA TRP A 33 19.77 -3.19 3.97
C TRP A 33 20.20 -4.63 3.64
N THR A 34 21.39 -4.98 4.12
CA THR A 34 21.87 -6.36 4.16
C THR A 34 22.15 -6.80 5.58
N GLN A 35 22.02 -8.09 5.86
CA GLN A 35 22.28 -8.62 7.19
C GLN A 35 23.06 -9.92 7.10
N ALA A 36 24.21 -9.99 7.76
CA ALA A 36 25.00 -11.21 7.82
C ALA A 36 24.43 -12.14 8.90
N CYS A 37 24.05 -13.36 8.51
CA CYS A 37 23.44 -14.38 9.36
C CYS A 37 24.21 -15.71 9.35
N ALA A 38 25.48 -15.73 8.92
CA ALA A 38 26.30 -16.93 8.86
C ALA A 38 26.87 -17.41 10.23
N GLY A 39 26.65 -16.65 11.31
CA GLY A 39 27.14 -16.97 12.66
C GLY A 39 26.05 -17.53 13.59
N ALA A 40 26.35 -17.63 14.89
CA ALA A 40 25.39 -18.08 15.91
C ALA A 40 24.17 -17.16 16.06
N SER A 41 24.28 -15.91 15.63
CA SER A 41 23.19 -14.95 15.51
C SER A 41 23.40 -14.04 14.28
N CYS A 42 22.31 -13.44 13.80
CA CYS A 42 22.40 -12.41 12.77
C CYS A 42 23.01 -11.12 13.33
N GLN A 43 23.89 -10.48 12.56
CA GLN A 43 24.42 -9.16 12.86
C GLN A 43 23.34 -8.08 12.72
N LEU A 44 23.65 -6.85 13.14
CA LEU A 44 22.79 -5.71 12.82
C LEU A 44 22.75 -5.45 11.31
N PRO A 45 21.59 -5.06 10.75
CA PRO A 45 21.48 -4.70 9.34
C PRO A 45 22.45 -3.57 8.96
N LYS A 46 23.20 -3.78 7.87
CA LYS A 46 24.04 -2.77 7.23
C LYS A 46 23.19 -2.03 6.19
N PRO A 47 23.07 -0.70 6.29
CA PRO A 47 22.21 0.05 5.38
C PRO A 47 22.82 0.19 3.99
N GLY A 48 21.99 0.04 2.96
CA GLY A 48 22.25 0.46 1.58
C GLY A 48 21.70 1.86 1.34
N GLU A 49 20.87 2.01 0.31
CA GLU A 49 20.07 3.20 0.07
C GLU A 49 19.08 3.44 1.21
N ARG A 50 18.92 4.71 1.59
CA ARG A 50 18.11 5.14 2.74
C ARG A 50 17.12 6.19 2.30
N SER A 51 15.96 6.19 2.94
CA SER A 51 14.99 7.27 2.84
C SER A 51 14.51 7.55 1.41
N ARG A 52 14.37 6.51 0.58
CA ARG A 52 13.72 6.60 -0.73
C ARG A 52 12.23 6.93 -0.52
N PRO A 53 11.76 8.13 -0.90
CA PRO A 53 10.38 8.53 -0.60
C PRO A 53 9.39 7.71 -1.42
N VAL A 54 8.24 7.38 -0.82
CA VAL A 54 7.10 6.74 -1.49
C VAL A 54 5.84 7.52 -1.12
N ALA A 55 5.05 7.85 -2.14
CA ALA A 55 3.77 8.54 -2.00
C ALA A 55 2.72 7.90 -2.90
N LEU A 56 1.60 7.48 -2.31
CA LEU A 56 0.51 6.80 -3.00
C LEU A 56 -0.83 7.30 -2.48
N ARG A 57 -1.91 7.05 -3.24
CA ARG A 57 -3.28 7.26 -2.80
C ARG A 57 -4.03 5.95 -2.88
N LEU A 58 -4.69 5.60 -1.79
CA LEU A 58 -5.49 4.38 -1.66
C LEU A 58 -6.96 4.78 -1.49
N ALA A 59 -7.80 4.39 -2.44
CA ALA A 59 -9.23 4.57 -2.30
C ALA A 59 -9.75 3.76 -1.10
N LEU A 60 -10.76 4.27 -0.41
CA LEU A 60 -11.36 3.64 0.76
C LEU A 60 -12.73 3.07 0.39
N PRO A 61 -12.86 1.73 0.28
CA PRO A 61 -14.13 1.10 -0.09
C PRO A 61 -15.20 1.36 0.96
N SER A 62 -16.43 1.59 0.53
CA SER A 62 -17.53 2.00 1.42
C SER A 62 -18.55 0.89 1.65
N ALA A 63 -18.66 -0.06 0.72
CA ALA A 63 -19.64 -1.14 0.79
C ALA A 63 -18.99 -2.48 1.17
N PRO A 64 -19.72 -3.36 1.90
CA PRO A 64 -19.23 -4.68 2.25
C PRO A 64 -18.82 -5.52 1.04
N GLY A 65 -17.66 -6.19 1.12
CA GLY A 65 -17.10 -7.00 0.03
C GLY A 65 -16.30 -6.20 -1.00
N GLU A 66 -16.29 -4.87 -0.93
CA GLU A 66 -15.42 -4.04 -1.77
C GLU A 66 -13.97 -4.06 -1.25
N ALA A 67 -13.03 -3.95 -2.18
CA ALA A 67 -11.63 -3.70 -1.88
C ALA A 67 -11.06 -2.69 -2.88
N ALA A 68 -10.06 -1.95 -2.45
CA ALA A 68 -9.27 -1.07 -3.29
C ALA A 68 -7.80 -1.41 -3.13
N ALA A 69 -7.00 -1.10 -4.16
CA ALA A 69 -5.57 -1.36 -4.18
C ALA A 69 -4.80 -0.12 -4.64
N ALA A 70 -3.58 0.04 -4.12
CA ALA A 70 -2.57 0.98 -4.59
C ALA A 70 -1.24 0.26 -4.69
N HIS A 71 -0.44 0.61 -5.70
CA HIS A 71 0.77 -0.11 -6.04
C HIS A 71 1.93 0.86 -6.32
N ALA A 72 3.14 0.46 -5.92
CA ALA A 72 4.39 1.11 -6.33
C ALA A 72 5.50 0.08 -6.53
N SER A 73 6.35 0.31 -7.52
CA SER A 73 7.61 -0.40 -7.70
C SER A 73 8.78 0.55 -7.51
N GLU A 74 9.75 0.13 -6.72
CA GLU A 74 11.00 0.87 -6.48
C GLU A 74 12.20 -0.03 -6.68
N LYS A 75 13.33 0.60 -7.02
CA LYS A 75 14.62 -0.04 -7.14
C LYS A 75 15.58 0.64 -6.18
N LEU A 76 16.13 -0.13 -5.25
CA LEU A 76 16.99 0.37 -4.18
C LEU A 76 18.39 -0.17 -4.32
N LEU A 77 19.39 0.68 -4.09
CA LEU A 77 20.79 0.27 -4.07
C LEU A 77 21.13 -0.46 -2.76
N LEU A 78 21.75 -1.63 -2.90
CA LEU A 78 22.28 -2.41 -1.80
C LEU A 78 23.72 -1.98 -1.46
N PRO A 79 24.20 -2.30 -0.25
CA PRO A 79 25.62 -2.21 0.07
C PRO A 79 26.45 -2.98 -0.96
N GLY A 80 27.41 -2.31 -1.60
CA GLY A 80 28.27 -2.91 -2.63
C GLY A 80 27.76 -2.78 -4.08
N GLY A 81 26.65 -2.06 -4.31
CA GLY A 81 26.23 -1.63 -5.65
C GLY A 81 25.28 -2.58 -6.40
N GLY A 82 24.82 -3.66 -5.75
CA GLY A 82 23.71 -4.46 -6.28
C GLY A 82 22.37 -3.72 -6.19
N GLU A 83 21.38 -4.16 -6.96
CA GLU A 83 20.03 -3.59 -6.95
C GLU A 83 19.06 -4.57 -6.29
N LEU A 84 18.15 -4.05 -5.47
CA LEU A 84 17.00 -4.77 -4.94
C LEU A 84 15.74 -4.15 -5.52
N GLU A 85 14.94 -4.94 -6.22
CA GLU A 85 13.64 -4.51 -6.71
C GLU A 85 12.59 -4.81 -5.64
N VAL A 86 11.72 -3.82 -5.41
CA VAL A 86 10.70 -3.84 -4.36
C VAL A 86 9.36 -3.47 -4.97
N ASP A 87 8.42 -4.40 -4.97
CA ASP A 87 7.02 -4.14 -5.30
C ASP A 87 6.22 -4.02 -4.01
N LEU A 88 5.43 -2.95 -3.91
CA LEU A 88 4.56 -2.65 -2.80
C LEU A 88 3.11 -2.73 -3.27
N ASP A 89 2.31 -3.57 -2.62
CA ASP A 89 0.86 -3.61 -2.85
C ASP A 89 0.14 -3.30 -1.53
N PHE A 90 -0.70 -2.27 -1.59
CA PHE A 90 -1.49 -1.80 -0.47
C PHE A 90 -2.96 -2.01 -0.77
N TYR A 91 -3.69 -2.58 0.19
CA TYR A 91 -5.11 -2.84 0.05
C TYR A 91 -5.90 -2.21 1.18
N ALA A 92 -7.05 -1.64 0.87
CA ALA A 92 -8.10 -1.35 1.84
C ALA A 92 -9.24 -2.34 1.56
N VAL A 93 -9.64 -3.10 2.57
CA VAL A 93 -10.63 -4.17 2.39
C VAL A 93 -11.82 -3.91 3.29
N CYS A 94 -12.99 -3.87 2.67
CA CYS A 94 -14.24 -3.90 3.38
C CYS A 94 -14.72 -5.35 3.53
N PRO A 95 -14.74 -5.90 4.75
CA PRO A 95 -15.22 -7.26 4.92
C PRO A 95 -16.69 -7.37 4.52
N TYR A 96 -17.10 -8.56 4.09
CA TYR A 96 -18.52 -8.88 3.92
C TYR A 96 -19.26 -8.62 5.24
N ALA A 97 -20.50 -8.12 5.15
CA ALA A 97 -21.29 -7.82 6.33
C ALA A 97 -21.58 -9.12 7.12
N GLY A 98 -21.22 -9.13 8.41
CA GLY A 98 -21.71 -10.14 9.34
C GLY A 98 -23.23 -9.99 9.58
N LYS A 99 -23.85 -10.97 10.23
CA LYS A 99 -25.32 -11.00 10.50
C LYS A 99 -25.87 -9.78 11.25
N ALA A 100 -25.03 -8.93 11.82
CA ALA A 100 -25.40 -7.64 12.42
C ALA A 100 -24.65 -6.52 11.69
N ALA A 101 -25.20 -6.03 10.58
CA ALA A 101 -24.64 -4.90 9.87
C ALA A 101 -24.74 -3.66 10.76
N ALA A 102 -23.60 -3.14 11.23
CA ALA A 102 -23.53 -1.88 11.93
C ALA A 102 -23.99 -0.73 11.01
N PRO A 103 -24.54 0.36 11.55
CA PRO A 103 -25.06 1.47 10.76
C PRO A 103 -23.97 2.29 10.03
N ALA A 104 -22.69 2.00 10.24
CA ALA A 104 -21.58 2.72 9.63
C ALA A 104 -21.07 2.00 8.37
N PRO A 105 -20.78 2.73 7.26
CA PRO A 105 -20.18 2.15 6.08
C PRO A 105 -18.84 1.51 6.46
N CYS A 106 -18.73 0.21 6.19
CA CYS A 106 -17.51 -0.56 6.39
C CYS A 106 -16.96 -0.66 7.84
N ALA A 107 -17.82 -0.84 8.84
CA ALA A 107 -17.40 -1.15 10.21
C ALA A 107 -16.60 -2.47 10.24
N GLY A 108 -15.28 -2.37 10.39
CA GLY A 108 -14.36 -3.52 10.30
C GLY A 108 -13.40 -3.47 9.10
N ARG A 109 -13.32 -2.34 8.39
CA ARG A 109 -12.28 -2.11 7.39
C ARG A 109 -10.91 -2.43 7.97
N TYR A 110 -10.14 -3.23 7.24
CA TYR A 110 -8.75 -3.50 7.53
C TYR A 110 -7.91 -3.24 6.29
N PHE A 111 -6.61 -3.15 6.50
CA PHE A 111 -5.66 -2.85 5.45
C PHE A 111 -4.68 -4.01 5.29
N GLN A 112 -4.13 -4.17 4.09
CA GLN A 112 -3.01 -5.06 3.87
C GLN A 112 -1.84 -4.28 3.28
N ALA A 113 -0.64 -4.58 3.77
CA ALA A 113 0.61 -4.18 3.15
C ALA A 113 1.34 -5.43 2.70
N GLN A 114 1.64 -5.53 1.41
CA GLN A 114 2.39 -6.61 0.82
C GLN A 114 3.66 -6.06 0.17
N VAL A 115 4.76 -6.79 0.34
CA VAL A 115 6.07 -6.44 -0.20
C VAL A 115 6.64 -7.66 -0.90
N SER A 116 6.93 -7.53 -2.18
CA SER A 116 7.65 -8.53 -2.96
C SER A 116 9.05 -8.03 -3.27
N LEU A 117 10.06 -8.87 -3.04
CA LEU A 117 11.46 -8.57 -3.32
C LEU A 117 11.94 -9.44 -4.47
N SER A 118 12.68 -8.84 -5.40
CA SER A 118 13.37 -9.55 -6.47
C SER A 118 14.80 -9.04 -6.66
N GLY A 119 15.60 -9.78 -7.44
CA GLY A 119 17.04 -9.57 -7.60
C GLY A 119 17.88 -10.54 -6.76
N PRO A 120 18.83 -10.06 -5.92
CA PRO A 120 19.78 -10.92 -5.20
C PRO A 120 19.14 -11.75 -4.07
N ALA A 121 17.91 -11.43 -3.69
CA ALA A 121 17.07 -12.26 -2.84
C ALA A 121 15.60 -12.14 -3.25
N GLY A 122 14.91 -13.27 -3.26
CA GLY A 122 13.46 -13.32 -3.41
C GLY A 122 12.77 -13.39 -2.05
N ALA A 123 11.73 -12.59 -1.83
CA ALA A 123 10.86 -12.70 -0.66
C ALA A 123 9.46 -12.16 -0.94
N PHE A 124 8.50 -12.65 -0.17
CA PHE A 124 7.16 -12.08 -0.06
C PHE A 124 6.83 -11.91 1.41
N CYS A 125 6.47 -10.69 1.81
CA CYS A 125 6.08 -10.36 3.17
C CYS A 125 4.75 -9.63 3.15
N ALA A 126 3.85 -9.99 4.06
CA ALA A 126 2.54 -9.38 4.14
C ALA A 126 2.11 -9.16 5.59
N ALA A 127 1.37 -8.09 5.83
CA ALA A 127 0.71 -7.82 7.11
C ALA A 127 -0.72 -7.35 6.87
N ALA A 128 -1.64 -7.81 7.71
CA ALA A 128 -2.98 -7.24 7.84
C ALA A 128 -2.99 -6.30 9.06
N LEU A 129 -3.45 -5.07 8.87
CA LEU A 129 -3.29 -3.96 9.79
C LEU A 129 -4.63 -3.24 10.02
N ASN A 130 -4.80 -2.66 11.21
CA ASN A 130 -5.85 -1.67 11.46
C ASN A 130 -5.46 -0.31 10.85
N ALA A 131 -6.34 0.69 10.97
CA ALA A 131 -6.10 2.02 10.40
C ALA A 131 -4.87 2.73 11.03
N ASP A 132 -4.69 2.64 12.34
CA ASP A 132 -3.64 3.35 13.08
C ASP A 132 -2.24 2.76 12.84
N ASP A 133 -2.17 1.46 12.58
CA ASP A 133 -0.94 0.77 12.20
C ASP A 133 -0.59 0.96 10.71
N PHE A 134 -1.60 1.28 9.87
CA PHE A 134 -1.43 1.43 8.43
C PHE A 134 -1.16 2.88 8.00
N ALA A 135 -1.84 3.87 8.58
CA ALA A 135 -1.70 5.28 8.22
C ALA A 135 -0.64 6.00 9.11
N PRO A 136 0.06 7.03 8.60
CA PRO A 136 0.10 7.50 7.21
C PRO A 136 0.95 6.61 6.30
N PHE A 137 1.65 5.62 6.86
CA PHE A 137 2.39 4.60 6.13
C PHE A 137 2.66 3.42 7.08
N PRO A 138 2.55 2.15 6.63
CA PRO A 138 2.81 1.02 7.49
C PRO A 138 4.31 0.89 7.77
N VAL A 139 4.65 0.49 8.99
CA VAL A 139 6.03 0.10 9.33
C VAL A 139 6.14 -1.40 9.20
N LEU A 140 6.95 -1.86 8.24
CA LEU A 140 7.10 -3.28 7.93
C LEU A 140 8.54 -3.56 7.49
N MET A 141 9.09 -4.68 7.93
CA MET A 141 10.36 -5.20 7.44
C MET A 141 10.11 -6.41 6.54
N CYS A 142 10.73 -6.44 5.37
CA CYS A 142 10.72 -7.59 4.50
C CYS A 142 12.14 -7.99 4.10
N ALA A 143 12.45 -9.28 4.12
CA ALA A 143 13.77 -9.76 3.75
C ALA A 143 13.74 -11.20 3.24
N GLY A 144 14.61 -11.47 2.27
CA GLY A 144 14.85 -12.80 1.74
C GLY A 144 16.28 -13.29 2.03
N PRO A 145 16.51 -14.61 2.02
CA PRO A 145 17.86 -15.15 2.03
C PRO A 145 18.55 -14.84 0.69
N GLY A 146 19.85 -14.55 0.76
CA GLY A 146 20.73 -14.51 -0.40
C GLY A 146 21.98 -15.36 -0.18
N GLN A 147 23.03 -15.10 -0.94
CA GLN A 147 24.24 -15.93 -0.94
C GLN A 147 25.04 -15.83 0.37
N ALA A 148 25.79 -16.90 0.69
CA ALA A 148 26.76 -16.94 1.79
C ALA A 148 26.19 -16.51 3.17
N GLY A 149 24.92 -16.82 3.43
CA GLY A 149 24.27 -16.49 4.69
C GLY A 149 23.94 -15.01 4.86
N LEU A 150 23.94 -14.23 3.78
CA LEU A 150 23.40 -12.86 3.78
C LEU A 150 21.88 -12.89 3.64
N ARG A 151 21.22 -11.93 4.26
CA ARG A 151 19.86 -11.51 3.93
C ARG A 151 19.90 -10.16 3.25
N TYR A 152 18.98 -9.96 2.33
CA TYR A 152 18.73 -8.69 1.68
C TYR A 152 17.30 -8.29 2.01
N GLY A 153 17.10 -7.04 2.42
CA GLY A 153 15.80 -6.61 2.87
C GLY A 153 15.57 -5.12 2.70
N VAL A 154 14.31 -4.76 2.95
CA VAL A 154 13.80 -3.41 2.94
C VAL A 154 13.02 -3.18 4.23
N THR A 155 13.05 -1.95 4.70
CA THR A 155 12.15 -1.47 5.75
C THR A 155 11.31 -0.33 5.20
N LEU A 156 10.00 -0.44 5.39
CA LEU A 156 9.04 0.63 5.19
C LEU A 156 8.98 1.46 6.48
N HIS A 157 9.10 2.77 6.34
CA HIS A 157 9.11 3.70 7.46
C HIS A 157 8.07 4.81 7.27
N ARG A 158 7.52 5.28 8.40
CA ARG A 158 6.77 6.52 8.48
C ARG A 158 7.72 7.71 8.41
N GLN A 159 7.26 8.80 7.81
CA GLN A 159 7.91 10.09 8.03
C GLN A 159 7.80 10.47 9.52
N PRO A 160 8.84 11.08 10.11
CA PRO A 160 8.71 11.69 11.43
C PRO A 160 7.55 12.69 11.41
N LEU A 161 6.68 12.62 12.42
CA LEU A 161 5.57 13.57 12.60
C LEU A 161 6.09 14.97 12.93
#